data_AF-A0AA51M365-F1
#
_entry.id   AF-A0AA51M365-F1
#
_cell.length_a   1.000
_cell.length_b   1.000
_cell.length_c   1.000
_cell.angle_alpha   90.00
_cell.angle_beta   90.00
_cell.angle_gamma   90.00
#
_symmetry.space_group_name_H-M   'P 1'
#
loop_
_entity.id
_entity.type
_entity.pdbx_description
1 polymer ?
#
loop_
_entity_poly.entity_id
_entity_poly.type
_entity_poly.pdbx_seq_one_letter_code
_entity_poly.pdbx_strand_id
1 'polypeptide(L)'
;MMPDPDSLPAGAGTCWFGTVRLQPLLTAFIKEVDGVKTSDDIEYIHRMRVASRRLRAALPLFAPCFPPRQYRIWMEELRKITQSLGEARDTDVQIDFLKSSIKRNRKGRGGPVDEIADPLTREMEVFLTALTRRRAKLQKRVVTALDAFQKSGVLEEMQSALTALSSETRQTPRRAAAAGVPAVAAERIGRRLDTLLGYEPYLSDPDAIAEHHQMRIAGKKLRYTIEVYSPVYRLGLDKFLVRVKKVQEILGDIHDCDVWIDTLTAMIVSERSRTRSGTGKDDASPHTLTGIRMFLHEREEQRHILHRKMILYWSSLGRAGIWDEFRSALFDGRKAVFSLPQNLPEESVRPSVLLSAGDEPSMVSHALQVTRLSLDLFDQTRELHNLGSRERFLLECAGMLHDIGWKFGRRGHQVMSREMILRDEHLSFDLRDRSVIGVIVSAHRKRLKIQSDILYSLLMSATEKNVTKTLAALLRFADGMDPRHDGAVESIVCAIGQGEIRVELKATGDIPLERARALAKSDLISEVFARKVVIL
;
A
#
# COMPACT_ATOMS: atom_id res chain seq x y z
N MET A 1 9.48 14.35 -15.19
CA MET A 1 9.18 13.40 -14.09
C MET A 1 7.66 13.22 -14.03
N MET A 2 7.12 12.04 -13.69
CA MET A 2 5.70 11.96 -13.30
C MET A 2 5.53 12.72 -11.97
N PRO A 3 4.46 13.50 -11.77
CA PRO A 3 4.19 14.13 -10.49
C PRO A 3 3.97 13.05 -9.44
N ASP A 4 4.49 13.29 -8.24
CA ASP A 4 4.33 12.40 -7.10
C ASP A 4 2.96 12.65 -6.46
N PRO A 5 2.04 11.67 -6.41
CA PRO A 5 0.77 11.81 -5.69
C PRO A 5 0.91 12.28 -4.24
N ASP A 6 2.03 11.96 -3.58
CA ASP A 6 2.30 12.36 -2.20
C ASP A 6 2.74 13.84 -2.09
N SER A 7 2.87 14.56 -3.21
CA SER A 7 3.02 16.02 -3.24
C SER A 7 1.71 16.79 -3.09
N LEU A 8 0.55 16.11 -3.22
CA LEU A 8 -0.75 16.75 -3.00
C LEU A 8 -0.90 17.16 -1.53
N PRO A 9 -1.33 18.40 -1.23
CA PRO A 9 -1.62 18.79 0.14
C PRO A 9 -2.69 17.87 0.72
N ALA A 10 -2.50 17.46 1.98
CA ALA A 10 -3.50 16.69 2.69
C ALA A 10 -4.62 17.60 3.19
N GLY A 11 -5.87 17.10 3.14
CA GLY A 11 -7.01 17.77 3.75
C GLY A 11 -6.95 17.77 5.28
N ALA A 12 -7.69 18.69 5.90
CA ALA A 12 -7.71 18.85 7.35
C ALA A 12 -8.17 17.59 8.09
N GLY A 13 -9.16 16.87 7.55
CA GLY A 13 -9.65 15.60 8.08
C GLY A 13 -8.63 14.47 7.97
N THR A 14 -7.85 14.43 6.89
CA THR A 14 -6.74 13.49 6.68
C THR A 14 -5.63 13.73 7.71
N CYS A 15 -5.28 14.99 7.95
CA CYS A 15 -4.26 15.34 8.95
C CYS A 15 -4.73 15.13 10.38
N TRP A 16 -5.99 15.46 10.69
CA TRP A 16 -6.62 15.09 11.96
C TRP A 16 -6.56 13.56 12.18
N PHE A 17 -6.96 12.77 11.18
CA PHE A 17 -6.94 11.32 11.26
C PHE A 17 -5.51 10.83 11.49
N GLY A 18 -4.55 11.35 10.72
CA GLY A 18 -3.12 11.08 10.89
C GLY A 18 -2.64 11.33 12.30
N THR A 19 -2.98 12.46 12.89
CA THR A 19 -2.60 12.83 14.25
C THR A 19 -3.15 11.85 15.29
N VAL A 20 -4.43 11.49 15.21
CA VAL A 20 -5.07 10.50 16.09
C VAL A 20 -4.41 9.11 15.97
N ARG A 21 -3.82 8.78 14.81
CA ARG A 21 -3.13 7.50 14.58
C ARG A 21 -1.65 7.54 14.96
N LEU A 22 -0.97 8.66 14.77
CA LEU A 22 0.46 8.81 15.01
C LEU A 22 0.79 9.07 16.48
N GLN A 23 -0.04 9.84 17.21
CA GLN A 23 0.20 10.18 18.61
C GLN A 23 0.45 8.94 19.49
N PRO A 24 -0.39 7.88 19.47
CA PRO A 24 -0.18 6.72 20.34
C PRO A 24 1.07 5.92 19.95
N LEU A 25 1.45 5.92 18.67
CA LEU A 25 2.67 5.24 18.19
C LEU A 25 3.93 5.97 18.67
N LEU A 26 3.91 7.30 18.64
CA LEU A 26 4.99 8.13 19.16
C LEU A 26 5.11 7.99 20.68
N THR A 27 4.00 8.05 21.41
CA THR A 27 4.00 7.82 22.87
C THR A 27 4.54 6.44 23.24
N ALA A 28 4.15 5.38 22.51
CA ALA A 28 4.67 4.03 22.73
C ALA A 28 6.17 3.92 22.46
N PHE A 29 6.70 4.66 21.48
CA PHE A 29 8.14 4.72 21.24
C PHE A 29 8.87 5.43 22.38
N ILE A 30 8.37 6.59 22.82
CA ILE A 30 8.98 7.41 23.87
C ILE A 30 9.02 6.68 25.21
N LYS A 31 7.94 5.95 25.55
CA LYS A 31 7.85 5.19 26.81
C LYS A 31 9.00 4.21 27.02
N GLU A 32 9.58 3.67 25.95
CA GLU A 32 10.62 2.64 26.03
C GLU A 32 12.05 3.24 26.04
N VAL A 33 12.21 4.55 25.82
CA VAL A 33 13.53 5.21 25.70
C VAL A 33 14.40 4.97 26.92
N ASP A 34 13.87 5.23 28.13
CA ASP A 34 14.66 5.13 29.36
C ASP A 34 15.06 3.68 29.66
N GLY A 35 14.13 2.72 29.48
CA GLY A 35 14.41 1.31 29.69
C GLY A 35 15.43 0.71 28.71
N VAL A 36 15.49 1.22 27.48
CA VAL A 36 16.54 0.83 26.52
C VAL A 36 17.92 1.33 26.95
N LYS A 37 18.00 2.50 27.60
CA LYS A 37 19.27 3.05 28.11
C LYS A 37 19.81 2.29 29.31
N THR A 38 18.96 1.99 30.28
CA THR A 38 19.37 1.26 31.49
C THR A 38 19.74 -0.19 31.16
N SER A 39 19.17 -0.75 30.08
CA SER A 39 19.45 -2.11 29.60
C SER A 39 19.02 -3.20 30.60
N ASP A 40 18.06 -2.91 31.47
CA ASP A 40 17.62 -3.84 32.52
C ASP A 40 16.85 -5.05 31.98
N ASP A 41 16.15 -4.89 30.85
CA ASP A 41 15.33 -5.93 30.23
C ASP A 41 15.43 -5.86 28.68
N ILE A 42 15.68 -7.01 28.05
CA ILE A 42 15.73 -7.17 26.59
C ILE A 42 14.40 -6.83 25.91
N GLU A 43 13.29 -6.88 26.65
CA GLU A 43 11.96 -6.56 26.14
C GLU A 43 11.79 -5.05 25.84
N TYR A 44 12.54 -4.15 26.50
CA TYR A 44 12.51 -2.73 26.14
C TYR A 44 12.96 -2.51 24.69
N ILE A 45 14.02 -3.20 24.26
CA ILE A 45 14.50 -3.14 22.87
C ILE A 45 13.47 -3.76 21.92
N HIS A 46 12.83 -4.85 22.31
CA HIS A 46 11.76 -5.45 21.51
C HIS A 46 10.60 -4.48 21.29
N ARG A 47 10.05 -3.92 22.38
CA ARG A 47 8.89 -3.01 22.35
C ARG A 47 9.21 -1.72 21.62
N MET A 48 10.37 -1.11 21.88
CA MET A 48 10.81 0.10 21.19
C MET A 48 10.96 -0.13 19.68
N ARG A 49 11.58 -1.25 19.27
CA ARG A 49 11.70 -1.62 17.86
C ARG A 49 10.34 -1.84 17.20
N VAL A 50 9.39 -2.45 17.91
CA VAL A 50 8.02 -2.64 17.40
C VAL A 50 7.34 -1.29 17.20
N ALA A 51 7.43 -0.38 18.17
CA ALA A 51 6.89 0.97 18.10
C ALA A 51 7.53 1.78 16.96
N SER A 52 8.86 1.76 16.84
CA SER A 52 9.60 2.48 15.80
C SER A 52 9.24 2.01 14.39
N ARG A 53 9.11 0.69 14.20
CA ARG A 53 8.70 0.11 12.92
C ARG A 53 7.27 0.47 12.56
N ARG A 54 6.35 0.47 13.53
CA ARG A 54 4.96 0.90 13.31
C ARG A 54 4.88 2.37 12.96
N LEU A 55 5.63 3.23 13.67
CA LEU A 55 5.72 4.66 13.37
C LEU A 55 6.27 4.89 11.96
N ARG A 56 7.37 4.22 11.56
CA ARG A 56 7.93 4.28 10.20
C ARG A 56 7.00 3.74 9.11
N ALA A 57 6.08 2.85 9.45
CA ALA A 57 5.08 2.34 8.52
C ALA A 57 3.87 3.27 8.39
N ALA A 58 3.50 3.97 9.47
CA ALA A 58 2.37 4.88 9.52
C ALA A 58 2.70 6.28 8.99
N LEU A 59 3.87 6.83 9.33
CA LEU A 59 4.27 8.20 9.00
C LEU A 59 4.22 8.51 7.49
N PRO A 60 4.67 7.61 6.58
CA PRO A 60 4.55 7.85 5.14
C PRO A 60 3.11 8.00 4.64
N LEU A 61 2.13 7.42 5.34
CA LEU A 61 0.71 7.55 4.98
C LEU A 61 0.21 8.99 5.18
N PHE A 62 0.86 9.76 6.04
CA PHE A 62 0.48 11.14 6.36
C PHE A 62 1.60 12.13 6.04
N ALA A 63 2.55 11.74 5.17
CA ALA A 63 3.65 12.61 4.75
C ALA A 63 3.20 14.01 4.29
N PRO A 64 2.08 14.19 3.54
CA PRO A 64 1.67 15.51 3.09
C PRO A 64 1.09 16.42 4.20
N CYS A 65 0.92 15.92 5.42
CA CYS A 65 0.53 16.72 6.58
C CYS A 65 1.72 17.44 7.24
N PHE A 66 2.94 17.21 6.76
CA PHE A 66 4.16 17.73 7.36
C PHE A 66 5.01 18.46 6.32
N PRO A 67 5.78 19.48 6.72
CA PRO A 67 6.74 20.12 5.83
C PRO A 67 7.72 19.08 5.24
N PRO A 68 7.93 19.02 3.90
CA PRO A 68 8.70 17.95 3.26
C PRO A 68 10.15 17.83 3.73
N ARG A 69 10.78 18.94 4.15
CA ARG A 69 12.13 18.92 4.72
C ARG A 69 12.14 18.25 6.09
N GLN A 70 11.21 18.63 6.95
CA GLN A 70 11.10 18.12 8.31
C GLN A 70 10.75 16.62 8.30
N TYR A 71 9.75 16.21 7.52
CA TYR A 71 9.39 14.81 7.32
C TYR A 71 10.57 13.93 6.90
N ARG A 72 11.41 14.41 5.96
CA ARG A 72 12.60 13.66 5.50
C ARG A 72 13.62 13.46 6.61
N ILE A 73 13.86 14.48 7.44
CA ILE A 73 14.77 14.39 8.59
C ILE A 73 14.24 13.36 9.58
N TRP A 74 12.94 13.45 9.94
CA TRP A 74 12.31 12.50 10.86
C TRP A 74 12.43 11.05 10.37
N MET A 75 12.14 10.81 9.09
CA MET A 75 12.23 9.46 8.51
C MET A 75 13.65 8.91 8.52
N GLU A 76 14.66 9.75 8.28
CA GLU A 76 16.06 9.34 8.29
C GLU A 76 16.54 9.00 9.72
N GLU A 77 16.24 9.86 10.69
CA GLU A 77 16.59 9.61 12.09
C GLU A 77 15.86 8.37 12.66
N LEU A 78 14.55 8.23 12.38
CA LEU A 78 13.79 7.04 12.74
C LEU A 78 14.35 5.77 12.08
N ARG A 79 14.85 5.87 10.83
CA ARG A 79 15.48 4.75 10.13
C ARG A 79 16.74 4.31 10.85
N LYS A 80 17.65 5.23 11.21
CA LYS A 80 18.91 4.94 11.90
C LYS A 80 18.67 4.21 13.23
N ILE A 81 17.80 4.75 14.09
CA ILE A 81 17.50 4.11 15.38
C ILE A 81 16.82 2.75 15.20
N THR A 82 15.87 2.63 14.26
CA THR A 82 15.19 1.36 13.99
C THR A 82 16.15 0.29 13.48
N GLN A 83 17.14 0.65 12.67
CA GLN A 83 18.16 -0.28 12.20
C GLN A 83 19.03 -0.77 13.35
N SER A 84 19.49 0.13 14.22
CA SER A 84 20.31 -0.25 15.37
C SER A 84 19.55 -1.16 16.34
N LEU A 85 18.27 -0.86 16.62
CA LEU A 85 17.38 -1.70 17.42
C LEU A 85 17.11 -3.06 16.73
N GLY A 86 17.05 -3.07 15.39
CA GLY A 86 16.89 -4.27 14.58
C GLY A 86 18.05 -5.24 14.76
N GLU A 87 19.28 -4.78 14.52
CA GLU A 87 20.49 -5.61 14.68
C GLU A 87 20.61 -6.22 16.08
N ALA A 88 20.29 -5.42 17.11
CA ALA A 88 20.28 -5.88 18.50
C ALA A 88 19.21 -6.96 18.74
N ARG A 89 17.96 -6.71 18.34
CA ARG A 89 16.87 -7.67 18.55
C ARG A 89 17.03 -8.94 17.75
N ASP A 90 17.54 -8.87 16.53
CA ASP A 90 17.78 -10.07 15.72
C ASP A 90 18.84 -10.95 16.39
N THR A 91 19.86 -10.34 16.99
CA THR A 91 20.85 -11.07 17.81
C THR A 91 20.22 -11.65 19.08
N ASP A 92 19.33 -10.92 19.78
CA ASP A 92 18.60 -11.45 20.95
C ASP A 92 17.77 -12.69 20.59
N VAL A 93 17.06 -12.65 19.47
CA VAL A 93 16.25 -13.79 18.98
C VAL A 93 17.14 -15.00 18.65
N GLN A 94 18.31 -14.79 18.04
CA GLN A 94 19.28 -15.88 17.79
C GLN A 94 19.81 -16.50 19.08
N ILE A 95 20.13 -15.67 20.08
CA ILE A 95 20.57 -16.11 21.41
C ILE A 95 19.49 -16.96 22.08
N ASP A 96 18.24 -16.50 22.10
CA ASP A 96 17.11 -17.21 22.72
C ASP A 96 16.82 -18.54 22.02
N PHE A 97 16.91 -18.56 20.69
CA PHE A 97 16.75 -19.76 19.89
C PHE A 97 17.82 -20.81 20.19
N LEU A 98 19.10 -20.41 20.27
CA LEU A 98 20.20 -21.32 20.61
C LEU A 98 20.08 -21.84 22.04
N LYS A 99 19.79 -20.97 23.02
CA LYS A 99 19.55 -21.38 24.41
C LYS A 99 18.44 -22.42 24.50
N SER A 100 17.34 -22.20 23.78
CA SER A 100 16.20 -23.13 23.73
C SER A 100 16.54 -24.44 23.03
N SER A 101 17.40 -24.42 22.01
CA SER A 101 17.84 -25.60 21.27
C SER A 101 18.84 -26.44 22.07
N ILE A 102 19.81 -25.81 22.73
CA ILE A 102 20.73 -26.45 23.70
C ILE A 102 19.93 -27.14 24.81
N LYS A 103 18.95 -26.45 25.39
CA LYS A 103 18.09 -27.01 26.46
C LYS A 103 17.28 -28.21 25.98
N ARG A 104 16.74 -28.19 24.75
CA ARG A 104 16.01 -29.32 24.17
C ARG A 104 16.91 -30.51 23.90
N ASN A 105 18.09 -30.29 23.32
CA ASN A 105 19.06 -31.36 23.05
C ASN A 105 19.52 -32.06 24.32
N ARG A 106 19.73 -31.30 25.41
CA ARG A 106 20.04 -31.88 26.74
C ARG A 106 18.89 -32.70 27.33
N LYS A 107 17.63 -32.39 27.04
CA LYS A 107 16.44 -33.10 27.58
C LYS A 107 15.99 -34.31 26.76
N GLY A 108 16.21 -34.30 25.44
CA GLY A 108 15.76 -35.37 24.54
C GLY A 108 16.54 -36.69 24.69
N ARG A 109 17.69 -36.68 25.38
CA ARG A 109 18.50 -37.86 25.68
C ARG A 109 18.40 -38.15 27.18
N GLY A 110 17.36 -38.91 27.57
CA GLY A 110 17.11 -39.31 28.96
C GLY A 110 18.04 -40.40 29.49
N GLY A 111 19.34 -40.10 29.60
CA GLY A 111 20.35 -40.98 30.19
C GLY A 111 21.18 -40.27 31.27
N PRO A 112 21.91 -41.01 32.12
CA PRO A 112 22.79 -40.43 33.14
C PRO A 112 23.78 -39.46 32.49
N VAL A 113 24.04 -38.37 33.20
CA VAL A 113 24.92 -37.27 32.81
C VAL A 113 26.36 -37.78 32.70
N ASP A 114 26.74 -38.37 31.56
CA ASP A 114 28.16 -38.44 31.20
C ASP A 114 28.56 -37.07 30.65
N GLU A 115 29.49 -36.43 31.36
CA GLU A 115 29.94 -35.03 31.24
C GLU A 115 30.61 -34.66 29.90
N ILE A 116 30.56 -35.51 28.89
CA ILE A 116 31.02 -35.16 27.55
C ILE A 116 29.86 -34.44 26.86
N ALA A 117 29.85 -33.11 26.98
CA ALA A 117 28.95 -32.25 26.20
C ALA A 117 28.97 -32.72 24.74
N ASP A 118 27.83 -33.21 24.25
CA ASP A 118 27.65 -33.67 22.88
C ASP A 118 28.27 -32.63 21.92
N PRO A 119 29.09 -33.03 20.94
CA PRO A 119 29.87 -32.10 20.12
C PRO A 119 29.02 -30.98 19.50
N LEU A 120 27.76 -31.23 19.14
CA LEU A 120 26.84 -30.20 18.68
C LEU A 120 26.48 -29.18 19.76
N THR A 121 26.23 -29.64 20.98
CA THR A 121 25.90 -28.76 22.12
C THR A 121 27.08 -27.85 22.46
N ARG A 122 28.30 -28.37 22.45
CA ARG A 122 29.53 -27.58 22.65
C ARG A 122 29.68 -26.49 21.59
N GLU A 123 29.43 -26.81 20.33
CA GLU A 123 29.51 -25.84 19.23
C GLU A 123 28.42 -24.76 19.30
N MET A 124 27.18 -25.17 19.63
CA MET A 124 26.10 -24.21 19.89
C MET A 124 26.45 -23.26 21.05
N GLU A 125 27.16 -23.74 22.08
CA GLU A 125 27.63 -22.91 23.20
C GLU A 125 28.75 -21.94 22.81
N VAL A 126 29.69 -22.36 21.96
CA VAL A 126 30.71 -21.47 21.38
C VAL A 126 30.05 -20.37 20.56
N PHE A 127 29.11 -20.73 19.69
CA PHE A 127 28.39 -19.75 18.88
C PHE A 127 27.52 -18.82 19.73
N LEU A 128 26.83 -19.35 20.75
CA LEU A 128 26.09 -18.56 21.74
C LEU A 128 26.98 -17.55 22.45
N THR A 129 28.21 -17.93 22.81
CA THR A 129 29.20 -17.04 23.44
C THR A 129 29.60 -15.91 22.49
N ALA A 130 29.86 -16.22 21.22
CA ALA A 130 30.18 -15.23 20.19
C ALA A 130 29.02 -14.24 19.98
N LEU A 131 27.78 -14.71 19.89
CA LEU A 131 26.59 -13.87 19.77
C LEU A 131 26.39 -12.99 21.01
N THR A 132 26.60 -13.52 22.21
CA THR A 132 26.49 -12.75 23.46
C THR A 132 27.50 -11.61 23.50
N ARG A 133 28.75 -11.85 23.10
CA ARG A 133 29.77 -10.79 22.97
C ARG A 133 29.40 -9.76 21.91
N ARG A 134 28.89 -10.20 20.76
CA ARG A 134 28.39 -9.31 19.70
C ARG A 134 27.24 -8.44 20.23
N ARG A 135 26.30 -9.04 20.96
CA ARG A 135 25.14 -8.33 21.51
C ARG A 135 25.52 -7.24 22.51
N ALA A 136 26.52 -7.49 23.35
CA ALA A 136 27.07 -6.47 24.26
C ALA A 136 27.67 -5.28 23.51
N LYS A 137 28.35 -5.51 22.37
CA LYS A 137 28.83 -4.43 21.49
C LYS A 137 27.67 -3.68 20.81
N LEU A 138 26.65 -4.41 20.36
CA LEU A 138 25.46 -3.81 19.76
C LEU A 138 24.67 -2.96 20.77
N GLN A 139 24.66 -3.32 22.05
CA GLN A 139 24.02 -2.51 23.08
C GLN A 139 24.61 -1.10 23.14
N LYS A 140 25.95 -0.99 23.10
CA LYS A 140 26.63 0.32 23.05
C LYS A 140 26.21 1.13 21.83
N ARG A 141 26.14 0.47 20.65
CA ARG A 141 25.67 1.12 19.41
C ARG A 141 24.21 1.59 19.51
N VAL A 142 23.33 0.81 20.12
CA VAL A 142 21.92 1.20 20.36
C VAL A 142 21.86 2.44 21.25
N VAL A 143 22.59 2.46 22.37
CA VAL A 143 22.62 3.61 23.28
C VAL A 143 23.17 4.85 22.56
N THR A 144 24.27 4.73 21.83
CA THR A 144 24.82 5.86 21.05
C THR A 144 23.83 6.37 19.99
N ALA A 145 23.16 5.47 19.27
CA ALA A 145 22.15 5.84 18.29
C ALA A 145 20.94 6.53 18.94
N LEU A 146 20.54 6.07 20.12
CA LEU A 146 19.44 6.67 20.88
C LEU A 146 19.80 8.05 21.42
N ASP A 147 21.02 8.24 21.93
CA ASP A 147 21.51 9.54 22.37
C ASP A 147 21.60 10.53 21.21
N ALA A 148 22.09 10.07 20.04
CA ALA A 148 22.10 10.89 18.82
C ALA A 148 20.68 11.25 18.37
N PHE A 149 19.74 10.31 18.45
CA PHE A 149 18.34 10.52 18.11
C PHE A 149 17.68 11.55 19.03
N GLN A 150 17.91 11.49 20.35
CA GLN A 150 17.40 12.51 21.28
C GLN A 150 18.05 13.88 21.05
N LYS A 151 19.37 13.92 20.84
CA LYS A 151 20.07 15.18 20.54
C LYS A 151 19.63 15.84 19.24
N SER A 152 19.05 15.07 18.31
CA SER A 152 18.53 15.61 17.05
C SER A 152 17.29 16.51 17.23
N GLY A 153 16.62 16.45 18.39
CA GLY A 153 15.38 17.19 18.65
C GLY A 153 14.15 16.66 17.90
N VAL A 154 14.29 15.57 17.13
CA VAL A 154 13.22 15.02 16.30
C VAL A 154 12.01 14.58 17.13
N LEU A 155 12.21 14.07 18.34
CA LEU A 155 11.11 13.65 19.21
C LEU A 155 10.23 14.84 19.60
N GLU A 156 10.86 15.89 20.09
CA GLU A 156 10.21 17.12 20.54
C GLU A 156 9.54 17.83 19.36
N GLU A 157 10.20 17.87 18.20
CA GLU A 157 9.62 18.39 16.96
C GLU A 157 8.37 17.61 16.53
N MET A 158 8.43 16.27 16.53
CA MET A 158 7.29 15.43 16.16
C MET A 158 6.12 15.63 17.13
N GLN A 159 6.39 15.69 18.44
CA GLN A 159 5.35 15.96 19.44
C GLN A 159 4.72 17.33 19.25
N SER A 160 5.55 18.36 19.01
CA SER A 160 5.09 19.73 18.78
C SER A 160 4.21 19.81 17.53
N ALA A 161 4.65 19.21 16.41
CA ALA A 161 3.91 19.21 15.16
C ALA A 161 2.55 18.48 15.28
N LEU A 162 2.51 17.30 15.92
CA LEU A 162 1.26 16.57 16.13
C LEU A 162 0.31 17.32 17.09
N THR A 163 0.86 18.02 18.09
CA THR A 163 0.07 18.85 19.00
C THR A 163 -0.50 20.07 18.30
N ALA A 164 0.29 20.74 17.46
CA ALA A 164 -0.15 21.87 16.64
C ALA A 164 -1.30 21.46 15.71
N LEU A 165 -1.12 20.36 14.97
CA LEU A 165 -2.17 19.79 14.10
C LEU A 165 -3.43 19.42 14.90
N SER A 166 -3.29 18.84 16.09
CA SER A 166 -4.44 18.55 16.98
C SER A 166 -5.18 19.82 17.41
N SER A 167 -4.45 20.91 17.64
CA SER A 167 -5.01 22.17 18.12
C SER A 167 -5.79 22.92 17.04
N GLU A 168 -5.28 22.89 15.81
CA GLU A 168 -5.94 23.43 14.61
C GLU A 168 -7.18 22.60 14.23
N THR A 169 -7.16 21.29 14.50
CA THR A 169 -8.24 20.34 14.16
C THR A 169 -9.11 19.94 15.36
N ARG A 170 -9.19 20.78 16.41
CA ARG A 170 -9.92 20.50 17.67
C ARG A 170 -11.39 20.08 17.49
N GLN A 171 -12.01 20.39 16.36
CA GLN A 171 -13.33 19.87 16.03
C GLN A 171 -13.17 18.55 15.28
N THR A 172 -13.81 17.49 15.79
CA THR A 172 -14.01 16.25 15.02
C THR A 172 -14.56 16.65 13.65
N PRO A 173 -13.99 16.14 12.53
CA PRO A 173 -14.59 16.34 11.22
C PRO A 173 -16.11 16.15 11.28
N ARG A 174 -16.89 17.18 10.92
CA ARG A 174 -18.28 16.95 10.47
C ARG A 174 -18.21 15.92 9.34
N ARG A 175 -19.26 15.11 9.11
CA ARG A 175 -19.29 14.01 8.11
C ARG A 175 -18.59 14.35 6.76
N ALA A 176 -18.66 15.60 6.30
CA ALA A 176 -17.93 16.11 5.12
C ALA A 176 -16.40 15.95 5.20
N ALA A 177 -15.75 16.35 6.30
CA ALA A 177 -14.29 16.27 6.43
C ALA A 177 -13.76 14.82 6.57
N ALA A 178 -14.66 13.83 6.67
CA ALA A 178 -14.33 12.41 6.62
C ALA A 178 -14.56 11.79 5.23
N ALA A 179 -14.93 12.54 4.19
CA ALA A 179 -15.29 11.98 2.89
C ALA A 179 -14.10 11.42 2.09
N GLY A 180 -12.91 12.05 2.19
CA GLY A 180 -11.69 11.60 1.49
C GLY A 180 -10.98 10.43 2.19
N VAL A 181 -10.97 10.41 3.53
CA VAL A 181 -10.26 9.39 4.32
C VAL A 181 -10.65 7.94 3.96
N PRO A 182 -11.93 7.58 3.78
CA PRO A 182 -12.35 6.23 3.39
C PRO A 182 -11.87 5.82 2.01
N ALA A 183 -11.88 6.75 1.04
CA ALA A 183 -11.40 6.47 -0.31
C ALA A 183 -9.89 6.22 -0.32
N VAL A 184 -9.14 7.09 0.36
CA VAL A 184 -7.69 6.89 0.55
C VAL A 184 -7.40 5.59 1.32
N ALA A 185 -8.20 5.25 2.33
CA ALA A 185 -8.04 4.02 3.10
C ALA A 185 -8.28 2.78 2.23
N ALA A 186 -9.42 2.73 1.52
CA ALA A 186 -9.78 1.61 0.65
C ALA A 186 -8.77 1.42 -0.47
N GLU A 187 -8.34 2.51 -1.10
CA GLU A 187 -7.32 2.51 -2.16
C GLU A 187 -5.98 1.95 -1.65
N ARG A 188 -5.48 2.47 -0.52
CA ARG A 188 -4.19 2.06 0.04
C ARG A 188 -4.20 0.64 0.56
N ILE A 189 -5.25 0.23 1.27
CA ILE A 189 -5.39 -1.15 1.73
C ILE A 189 -5.51 -2.08 0.52
N GLY A 190 -6.34 -1.71 -0.47
CA GLY A 190 -6.53 -2.45 -1.71
C GLY A 190 -5.21 -2.68 -2.45
N ARG A 191 -4.38 -1.64 -2.64
CA ARG A 191 -3.07 -1.80 -3.30
C ARG A 191 -2.15 -2.75 -2.54
N ARG A 192 -2.14 -2.69 -1.21
CA ARG A 192 -1.32 -3.58 -0.39
C ARG A 192 -1.84 -5.02 -0.43
N LEU A 193 -3.15 -5.20 -0.52
CA LEU A 193 -3.77 -6.51 -0.69
C LEU A 193 -3.41 -7.09 -2.06
N ASP A 194 -3.57 -6.32 -3.13
CA ASP A 194 -3.21 -6.73 -4.49
C ASP A 194 -1.72 -7.06 -4.62
N THR A 195 -0.84 -6.25 -4.02
CA THR A 195 0.60 -6.58 -3.93
C THR A 195 0.84 -7.93 -3.24
N LEU A 196 0.13 -8.22 -2.15
CA LEU A 196 0.27 -9.50 -1.45
C LEU A 196 -0.24 -10.68 -2.30
N LEU A 197 -1.41 -10.52 -2.94
CA LEU A 197 -2.01 -11.52 -3.81
C LEU A 197 -1.15 -11.77 -5.07
N GLY A 198 -0.44 -10.75 -5.57
CA GLY A 198 0.48 -10.88 -6.70
C GLY A 198 1.64 -11.85 -6.47
N TYR A 199 1.93 -12.24 -5.22
CA TYR A 199 2.94 -13.26 -4.90
C TYR A 199 2.39 -14.69 -4.85
N GLU A 200 1.08 -14.89 -4.99
CA GLU A 200 0.45 -16.20 -5.00
C GLU A 200 1.08 -17.21 -6.00
N PRO A 201 1.45 -16.82 -7.23
CA PRO A 201 2.06 -17.75 -8.19
C PRO A 201 3.37 -18.39 -7.73
N TYR A 202 4.08 -17.78 -6.78
CA TYR A 202 5.36 -18.26 -6.25
C TYR A 202 5.21 -19.16 -5.01
N LEU A 203 4.00 -19.28 -4.45
CA LEU A 203 3.77 -20.06 -3.23
C LEU A 203 3.94 -21.57 -3.42
N SER A 204 3.75 -22.08 -4.63
CA SER A 204 3.91 -23.51 -4.91
C SER A 204 5.37 -23.91 -5.09
N ASP A 205 6.24 -22.96 -5.41
CA ASP A 205 7.66 -23.19 -5.65
C ASP A 205 8.43 -23.06 -4.32
N PRO A 206 8.98 -24.17 -3.78
CA PRO A 206 9.76 -24.13 -2.55
C PRO A 206 11.06 -23.32 -2.69
N ASP A 207 11.60 -23.17 -3.89
CA ASP A 207 12.89 -22.53 -4.16
C ASP A 207 12.78 -21.02 -4.41
N ALA A 208 11.55 -20.50 -4.49
CA ALA A 208 11.25 -19.06 -4.61
C ALA A 208 11.47 -18.28 -3.29
N ILE A 209 12.63 -18.47 -2.67
CA ILE A 209 13.01 -17.92 -1.36
C ILE A 209 12.89 -16.39 -1.34
N ALA A 210 13.36 -15.73 -2.41
CA ALA A 210 13.32 -14.28 -2.51
C ALA A 210 11.87 -13.77 -2.56
N GLU A 211 11.00 -14.43 -3.31
CA GLU A 211 9.59 -14.10 -3.47
C GLU A 211 8.80 -14.38 -2.19
N HIS A 212 9.08 -15.49 -1.48
CA HIS A 212 8.48 -15.76 -0.16
C HIS A 212 8.85 -14.66 0.84
N HIS A 213 10.10 -14.19 0.81
CA HIS A 213 10.54 -13.06 1.63
C HIS A 213 9.85 -11.75 1.24
N GLN A 214 9.72 -11.45 -0.05
CA GLN A 214 8.99 -10.26 -0.51
C GLN A 214 7.50 -10.32 -0.16
N MET A 215 6.88 -11.50 -0.27
CA MET A 215 5.50 -11.73 0.15
C MET A 215 5.33 -11.47 1.65
N ARG A 216 6.29 -11.89 2.48
CA ARG A 216 6.30 -11.57 3.92
C ARG A 216 6.35 -10.06 4.17
N ILE A 217 7.16 -9.32 3.40
CA ILE A 217 7.23 -7.86 3.47
C ILE A 217 5.89 -7.25 3.04
N ALA A 218 5.28 -7.74 1.96
CA ALA A 218 3.96 -7.31 1.50
C ALA A 218 2.89 -7.52 2.58
N GLY A 219 2.87 -8.69 3.22
CA GLY A 219 1.97 -9.02 4.33
C GLY A 219 2.16 -8.09 5.53
N LYS A 220 3.41 -7.76 5.89
CA LYS A 220 3.71 -6.75 6.94
C LYS A 220 3.16 -5.38 6.58
N LYS A 221 3.38 -4.91 5.34
CA LYS A 221 2.91 -3.60 4.87
C LYS A 221 1.38 -3.53 4.86
N LEU A 222 0.72 -4.59 4.38
CA LEU A 222 -0.74 -4.71 4.44
C LEU A 222 -1.23 -4.66 5.89
N ARG A 223 -0.65 -5.46 6.78
CA ARG A 223 -0.99 -5.48 8.20
C ARG A 223 -0.92 -4.09 8.84
N TYR A 224 0.19 -3.36 8.67
CA TYR A 224 0.33 -2.02 9.25
C TYR A 224 -0.66 -1.02 8.66
N THR A 225 -0.93 -1.12 7.35
CA THR A 225 -1.92 -0.25 6.70
C THR A 225 -3.31 -0.51 7.26
N ILE A 226 -3.69 -1.78 7.47
CA ILE A 226 -4.93 -2.17 8.14
C ILE A 226 -4.97 -1.63 9.58
N GLU A 227 -3.90 -1.80 10.38
CA GLU A 227 -3.85 -1.31 11.77
C GLU A 227 -4.06 0.22 11.87
N VAL A 228 -3.54 0.98 10.90
CA VAL A 228 -3.71 2.44 10.83
C VAL A 228 -5.16 2.80 10.51
N TYR A 229 -5.76 2.16 9.50
CA TYR A 229 -7.10 2.50 8.99
C TYR A 229 -8.26 1.71 9.61
N SER A 230 -8.01 0.70 10.45
CA SER A 230 -9.04 -0.11 11.11
C SER A 230 -10.16 0.72 11.76
N PRO A 231 -9.88 1.87 12.42
CA PRO A 231 -10.93 2.71 13.02
C PRO A 231 -11.98 3.25 12.05
N VAL A 232 -11.71 3.28 10.73
CA VAL A 232 -12.66 3.68 9.68
C VAL A 232 -13.83 2.68 9.55
N TYR A 233 -13.58 1.41 9.89
CA TYR A 233 -14.50 0.30 9.66
C TYR A 233 -15.31 -0.04 10.93
N ARG A 234 -16.61 -0.29 10.78
CA ARG A 234 -17.60 -0.48 11.87
C ARG A 234 -17.30 -1.69 12.72
N LEU A 235 -17.09 -2.83 12.07
CA LEU A 235 -16.68 -4.08 12.71
C LEU A 235 -15.15 -4.26 12.68
N GLY A 236 -14.43 -3.17 12.39
CA GLY A 236 -13.00 -3.20 12.09
C GLY A 236 -12.67 -4.02 10.84
N LEU A 237 -11.38 -4.26 10.65
CA LEU A 237 -10.85 -5.23 9.69
C LEU A 237 -10.18 -6.41 10.42
N ASP A 238 -10.56 -6.64 11.68
CA ASP A 238 -9.85 -7.52 12.61
C ASP A 238 -9.85 -8.97 12.16
N LYS A 239 -10.97 -9.44 11.60
CA LYS A 239 -11.07 -10.78 10.98
C LYS A 239 -9.97 -10.97 9.92
N PHE A 240 -9.80 -10.03 9.01
CA PHE A 240 -8.79 -10.08 7.95
C PHE A 240 -7.39 -9.87 8.51
N LEU A 241 -7.23 -8.96 9.48
CA LEU A 241 -5.99 -8.70 10.17
C LEU A 241 -5.43 -9.96 10.83
N VAL A 242 -6.28 -10.78 11.45
CA VAL A 242 -5.89 -12.08 12.04
C VAL A 242 -5.37 -13.04 10.96
N ARG A 243 -6.03 -13.11 9.78
CA ARG A 243 -5.57 -13.96 8.68
C ARG A 243 -4.24 -13.49 8.09
N VAL A 244 -4.09 -12.19 7.86
CA VAL A 244 -2.83 -11.59 7.38
C VAL A 244 -1.71 -11.78 8.39
N LYS A 245 -2.00 -11.65 9.70
CA LYS A 245 -1.04 -11.97 10.77
C LYS A 245 -0.58 -13.43 10.67
N LYS A 246 -1.49 -14.37 10.43
CA LYS A 246 -1.12 -15.78 10.32
C LYS A 246 -0.26 -16.09 9.09
N VAL A 247 -0.58 -15.48 7.94
CA VAL A 247 0.30 -15.54 6.74
C VAL A 247 1.70 -15.03 7.09
N GLN A 248 1.78 -13.88 7.76
CA GLN A 248 3.05 -13.27 8.15
C GLN A 248 3.84 -14.09 9.18
N GLU A 249 3.16 -14.79 10.10
CA GLU A 249 3.78 -15.71 11.05
C GLU A 249 4.43 -16.89 10.32
N ILE A 250 3.68 -17.60 9.48
CA ILE A 250 4.20 -18.78 8.76
C ILE A 250 5.36 -18.38 7.84
N LEU A 251 5.21 -17.32 7.05
CA LEU A 251 6.30 -16.79 6.21
C LEU A 251 7.47 -16.25 7.06
N GLY A 252 7.20 -15.81 8.29
CA GLY A 252 8.22 -15.45 9.26
C GLY A 252 9.06 -16.65 9.66
N ASP A 253 8.41 -17.74 10.05
CA ASP A 253 9.08 -18.97 10.43
C ASP A 253 9.88 -19.57 9.25
N ILE A 254 9.35 -19.50 8.02
CA ILE A 254 10.07 -19.92 6.79
C ILE A 254 11.33 -19.08 6.61
N HIS A 255 11.20 -17.76 6.67
CA HIS A 255 12.34 -16.86 6.51
C HIS A 255 13.38 -17.04 7.62
N ASP A 256 12.96 -17.34 8.84
CA ASP A 256 13.88 -17.62 9.94
C ASP A 256 14.65 -18.93 9.68
N CYS A 257 14.01 -19.96 9.09
CA CYS A 257 14.72 -21.14 8.58
C CYS A 257 15.75 -20.77 7.52
N ASP A 258 15.39 -19.95 6.52
CA ASP A 258 16.31 -19.52 5.46
C ASP A 258 17.58 -18.85 6.03
N VAL A 259 17.40 -17.91 6.97
CA VAL A 259 18.51 -17.20 7.61
C VAL A 259 19.42 -18.18 8.38
N TRP A 260 18.85 -19.18 9.05
CA TRP A 260 19.63 -20.21 9.74
C TRP A 260 20.35 -21.14 8.78
N ILE A 261 19.71 -21.57 7.70
CA ILE A 261 20.32 -22.41 6.65
C ILE A 261 21.55 -21.71 6.07
N ASP A 262 21.45 -20.43 5.72
CA ASP A 262 22.57 -19.62 5.21
C ASP A 262 23.69 -19.51 6.26
N THR A 263 23.32 -19.20 7.50
CA THR A 263 24.27 -19.05 8.61
C THR A 263 25.06 -20.33 8.87
N LEU A 264 24.38 -21.48 8.92
CA LEU A 264 24.99 -22.78 9.16
C LEU A 264 25.85 -23.23 7.97
N THR A 265 25.41 -22.95 6.75
CA THR A 265 26.20 -23.22 5.54
C THR A 265 27.51 -22.43 5.55
N ALA A 266 27.45 -21.14 5.90
CA ALA A 266 28.65 -20.30 6.04
C ALA A 266 29.58 -20.80 7.16
N MET A 267 29.04 -21.29 8.28
CA MET A 267 29.83 -21.92 9.34
C MET A 267 30.55 -23.18 8.85
N ILE A 268 29.87 -24.07 8.13
CA ILE A 268 30.48 -25.29 7.57
C ILE A 268 31.66 -24.92 6.65
N VAL A 269 31.51 -23.89 5.81
CA VAL A 269 32.57 -23.42 4.92
C VAL A 269 33.75 -22.84 5.71
N SER A 270 33.48 -21.97 6.69
CA SER A 270 34.52 -21.39 7.55
C SER A 270 35.29 -22.47 8.31
N GLU A 271 34.58 -23.47 8.83
CA GLU A 271 35.17 -24.53 9.63
C GLU A 271 36.05 -25.46 8.79
N ARG A 272 35.58 -25.84 7.58
CA ARG A 272 36.40 -26.59 6.60
C ARG A 272 37.68 -25.85 6.22
N SER A 273 37.64 -24.52 6.11
CA SER A 273 38.81 -23.70 5.82
C SER A 273 39.82 -23.69 6.97
N ARG A 274 39.35 -23.71 8.23
CA ARG A 274 40.23 -23.83 9.42
C ARG A 274 40.96 -25.17 9.43
N THR A 275 40.24 -26.27 9.20
CA THR A 275 40.84 -27.63 9.12
C THR A 275 41.92 -27.74 8.03
N ARG A 276 41.76 -27.03 6.91
CA ARG A 276 42.74 -27.03 5.81
C ARG A 276 43.99 -26.17 6.09
N SER A 277 43.90 -25.21 7.00
CA SER A 277 44.98 -24.25 7.28
C SER A 277 46.04 -24.73 8.28
N GLY A 278 45.89 -25.94 8.85
CA GLY A 278 46.99 -26.67 9.50
C GLY A 278 47.65 -25.99 10.71
N THR A 279 46.95 -25.12 11.45
CA THR A 279 47.47 -24.55 12.70
C THR A 279 47.15 -25.50 13.86
N GLY A 280 48.08 -26.42 14.13
CA GLY A 280 47.91 -27.62 14.98
C GLY A 280 47.67 -27.43 16.47
N LYS A 281 46.64 -26.68 16.89
CA LYS A 281 46.07 -26.74 18.24
C LYS A 281 44.53 -26.70 18.32
N ASP A 282 43.83 -26.32 17.24
CA ASP A 282 42.36 -26.25 17.13
C ASP A 282 41.88 -26.92 15.84
N ASP A 283 42.25 -28.18 15.59
CA ASP A 283 41.72 -28.92 14.45
C ASP A 283 40.21 -29.17 14.65
N ALA A 284 39.40 -28.80 13.66
CA ALA A 284 37.95 -28.98 13.70
C ALA A 284 37.64 -30.45 13.94
N SER A 285 36.99 -30.77 15.07
CA SER A 285 36.57 -32.15 15.32
C SER A 285 35.60 -32.59 14.19
N PRO A 286 35.80 -33.75 13.56
CA PRO A 286 34.83 -34.31 12.61
C PRO A 286 33.40 -34.37 13.18
N HIS A 287 33.28 -34.42 14.50
CA HIS A 287 32.01 -34.38 15.22
C HIS A 287 31.34 -32.99 15.21
N THR A 288 32.10 -31.89 15.20
CA THR A 288 31.60 -30.51 15.04
C THR A 288 30.91 -30.33 13.70
N LEU A 289 31.59 -30.71 12.61
CA LEU A 289 31.04 -30.62 11.26
C LEU A 289 29.79 -31.50 11.09
N THR A 290 29.78 -32.68 11.71
CA THR A 290 28.61 -33.57 11.74
C THR A 290 27.44 -32.91 12.46
N GLY A 291 27.66 -32.30 13.62
CA GLY A 291 26.64 -31.59 14.38
C GLY A 291 26.02 -30.42 13.59
N ILE A 292 26.84 -29.56 12.98
CA ILE A 292 26.35 -28.43 12.18
C ILE A 292 25.53 -28.93 10.98
N ARG A 293 25.94 -30.03 10.33
CA ARG A 293 25.16 -30.65 9.24
C ARG A 293 23.83 -31.22 9.70
N MET A 294 23.77 -31.87 10.85
CA MET A 294 22.51 -32.36 11.40
C MET A 294 21.55 -31.20 11.68
N PHE A 295 22.06 -30.10 12.25
CA PHE A 295 21.24 -28.92 12.52
C PHE A 295 20.77 -28.21 11.25
N LEU A 296 21.63 -28.14 10.23
CA LEU A 296 21.27 -27.67 8.90
C LEU A 296 20.11 -28.50 8.33
N HIS A 297 20.23 -29.82 8.36
CA HIS A 297 19.19 -30.73 7.88
C HIS A 297 17.86 -30.56 8.63
N GLU A 298 17.90 -30.41 9.96
CA GLU A 298 16.71 -30.12 10.78
C GLU A 298 16.03 -28.78 10.36
N ARG A 299 16.81 -27.77 9.97
CA ARG A 299 16.28 -26.48 9.51
C ARG A 299 15.70 -26.58 8.10
N GLU A 300 16.32 -27.33 7.20
CA GLU A 300 15.79 -27.63 5.86
C GLU A 300 14.46 -28.38 5.94
N GLU A 301 14.38 -29.43 6.77
CA GLU A 301 13.15 -30.19 6.97
C GLU A 301 12.02 -29.32 7.54
N GLN A 302 12.34 -28.53 8.57
CA GLN A 302 11.37 -27.61 9.17
C GLN A 302 10.86 -26.58 8.16
N ARG A 303 11.74 -26.06 7.30
CA ARG A 303 11.35 -25.15 6.21
C ARG A 303 10.35 -25.81 5.27
N HIS A 304 10.60 -27.06 4.84
CA HIS A 304 9.68 -27.81 3.98
C HIS A 304 8.32 -28.06 4.64
N ILE A 305 8.28 -28.31 5.95
CA ILE A 305 7.02 -28.46 6.71
C ILE A 305 6.24 -27.14 6.73
N LEU A 306 6.91 -26.02 7.02
CA LEU A 306 6.29 -24.70 7.07
C LEU A 306 5.81 -24.24 5.69
N HIS A 307 6.55 -24.53 4.63
CA HIS A 307 6.13 -24.28 3.25
C HIS A 307 4.82 -24.99 2.90
N ARG A 308 4.73 -26.31 3.20
CA ARG A 308 3.48 -27.07 3.03
C ARG A 308 2.34 -26.49 3.84
N LYS A 309 2.59 -26.08 5.09
CA LYS A 309 1.61 -25.40 5.94
C LYS A 309 1.15 -24.08 5.34
N MET A 310 2.05 -23.31 4.73
CA MET A 310 1.72 -22.04 4.07
C MET A 310 0.78 -22.26 2.89
N ILE A 311 1.07 -23.24 2.02
CA ILE A 311 0.22 -23.62 0.89
C ILE A 311 -1.19 -24.00 1.38
N LEU A 312 -1.28 -24.94 2.34
CA LEU A 312 -2.56 -25.40 2.87
C LEU A 312 -3.37 -24.26 3.50
N TYR A 313 -2.71 -23.39 4.25
CA TYR A 313 -3.34 -22.24 4.86
C TYR A 313 -3.84 -21.26 3.79
N TRP A 314 -3.01 -20.92 2.81
CA TRP A 314 -3.39 -20.02 1.72
C TRP A 314 -4.59 -20.54 0.92
N SER A 315 -4.56 -21.81 0.50
CA SER A 315 -5.68 -22.42 -0.20
C SER A 315 -6.96 -22.44 0.64
N SER A 316 -6.85 -22.57 1.96
CA SER A 316 -8.02 -22.49 2.85
C SER A 316 -8.66 -21.09 2.86
N LEU A 317 -7.85 -20.02 2.75
CA LEU A 317 -8.36 -18.64 2.66
C LEU A 317 -9.08 -18.42 1.33
N GLY A 318 -8.52 -18.94 0.24
CA GLY A 318 -9.13 -18.87 -1.10
C GLY A 318 -10.47 -19.61 -1.15
N ARG A 319 -10.52 -20.87 -0.69
CA ARG A 319 -11.78 -21.65 -0.65
C ARG A 319 -12.87 -21.03 0.22
N ALA A 320 -12.47 -20.34 1.29
CA ALA A 320 -13.40 -19.63 2.17
C ALA A 320 -13.82 -18.25 1.63
N GLY A 321 -13.35 -17.83 0.44
CA GLY A 321 -13.69 -16.53 -0.14
C GLY A 321 -13.18 -15.33 0.66
N ILE A 322 -12.16 -15.51 1.52
CA ILE A 322 -11.71 -14.48 2.46
C ILE A 322 -11.23 -13.22 1.74
N TRP A 323 -10.59 -13.37 0.58
CA TRP A 323 -10.09 -12.23 -0.19
C TRP A 323 -11.21 -11.41 -0.82
N ASP A 324 -12.26 -12.05 -1.33
CA ASP A 324 -13.45 -11.37 -1.85
C ASP A 324 -14.25 -10.68 -0.74
N GLU A 325 -14.41 -11.36 0.39
CA GLU A 325 -15.03 -10.76 1.57
C GLU A 325 -14.23 -9.55 2.07
N PHE A 326 -12.89 -9.61 2.03
CA PHE A 326 -12.04 -8.49 2.39
C PHE A 326 -12.25 -7.30 1.44
N ARG A 327 -12.30 -7.54 0.13
CA ARG A 327 -12.59 -6.49 -0.86
C ARG A 327 -13.94 -5.82 -0.59
N SER A 328 -14.99 -6.60 -0.36
CA SER A 328 -16.34 -6.07 -0.06
C SER A 328 -16.36 -5.27 1.24
N ALA A 329 -15.65 -5.73 2.28
CA ALA A 329 -15.58 -5.02 3.55
C ALA A 329 -14.94 -3.62 3.44
N LEU A 330 -14.06 -3.39 2.46
CA LEU A 330 -13.49 -2.05 2.20
C LEU A 330 -14.55 -1.04 1.74
N PHE A 331 -15.66 -1.49 1.15
CA PHE A 331 -16.77 -0.61 0.72
C PHE A 331 -17.87 -0.48 1.75
N ASP A 332 -18.39 -1.63 2.20
CA ASP A 332 -19.66 -1.68 2.89
C ASP A 332 -19.47 -1.76 4.42
N GLY A 333 -18.25 -2.04 4.88
CA GLY A 333 -17.92 -2.25 6.29
C GLY A 333 -17.65 -0.98 7.11
N ARG A 334 -18.01 0.23 6.64
CA ARG A 334 -17.59 1.51 7.25
C ARG A 334 -18.50 1.99 8.38
N LYS A 335 -17.95 2.75 9.33
CA LYS A 335 -18.75 3.45 10.36
C LYS A 335 -19.53 4.58 9.73
N ALA A 336 -20.69 4.91 10.30
CA ALA A 336 -21.57 5.98 9.82
C ALA A 336 -20.89 7.37 9.72
N VAL A 337 -19.86 7.64 10.53
CA VAL A 337 -19.10 8.90 10.47
C VAL A 337 -18.20 8.97 9.22
N PHE A 338 -17.83 7.81 8.67
CA PHE A 338 -16.99 7.62 7.48
C PHE A 338 -17.82 7.21 6.24
N SER A 339 -19.13 7.39 6.31
CA SER A 339 -20.07 7.04 5.24
C SER A 339 -20.94 8.24 4.93
N LEU A 340 -20.89 8.70 3.68
CA LEU A 340 -21.94 9.53 3.11
C LEU A 340 -23.09 8.63 2.63
N PRO A 341 -24.34 9.12 2.65
CA PRO A 341 -25.45 8.43 2.01
C PRO A 341 -25.13 8.11 0.56
N GLN A 342 -25.56 6.95 0.09
CA GLN A 342 -25.47 6.63 -1.34
C GLN A 342 -26.49 7.44 -2.13
N ASN A 343 -26.15 7.74 -3.39
CA ASN A 343 -27.03 8.45 -4.32
C ASN A 343 -27.53 9.80 -3.77
N LEU A 344 -26.59 10.62 -3.27
CA LEU A 344 -26.91 11.98 -2.88
C LEU A 344 -27.60 12.73 -4.04
N PRO A 345 -28.64 13.55 -3.76
CA PRO A 345 -29.32 14.31 -4.79
C PRO A 345 -28.34 15.17 -5.58
N GLU A 346 -28.49 15.23 -6.91
CA GLU A 346 -27.55 15.95 -7.79
C GLU A 346 -27.34 17.41 -7.36
N GLU A 347 -28.41 18.07 -6.95
CA GLU A 347 -28.42 19.47 -6.45
C GLU A 347 -27.52 19.68 -5.23
N SER A 348 -27.37 18.65 -4.39
CA SER A 348 -26.48 18.70 -3.22
C SER A 348 -25.01 18.48 -3.57
N VAL A 349 -24.74 17.85 -4.72
CA VAL A 349 -23.39 17.45 -5.15
C VAL A 349 -22.77 18.50 -6.08
N ARG A 350 -23.55 19.04 -7.03
CA ARG A 350 -23.11 20.01 -8.05
C ARG A 350 -22.30 21.19 -7.48
N PRO A 351 -22.68 21.85 -6.36
CA PRO A 351 -21.91 22.95 -5.82
C PRO A 351 -20.48 22.56 -5.43
N SER A 352 -20.29 21.37 -4.86
CA SER A 352 -18.95 20.87 -4.50
C SER A 352 -18.10 20.55 -5.72
N VAL A 353 -18.70 20.02 -6.78
CA VAL A 353 -18.01 19.73 -8.05
C VAL A 353 -17.52 21.00 -8.72
N LEU A 354 -18.38 22.02 -8.80
CA LEU A 354 -18.03 23.33 -9.35
C LEU A 354 -16.91 23.99 -8.56
N LEU A 355 -16.97 23.93 -7.22
CA LEU A 355 -15.91 24.46 -6.36
C LEU A 355 -14.57 23.75 -6.62
N SER A 356 -14.56 22.42 -6.72
CA SER A 356 -13.33 21.64 -6.97
C SER A 356 -12.80 21.78 -8.39
N ALA A 357 -13.65 22.09 -9.38
CA ALA A 357 -13.23 22.38 -10.76
C ALA A 357 -12.39 23.66 -10.86
N GLY A 358 -12.53 24.58 -9.90
CA GLY A 358 -11.82 25.85 -9.86
C GLY A 358 -12.49 26.95 -10.69
N ASP A 359 -11.82 28.09 -10.81
CA ASP A 359 -12.32 29.32 -11.40
C ASP A 359 -11.47 29.86 -12.56
N GLU A 360 -10.40 29.14 -12.95
CA GLU A 360 -9.55 29.53 -14.08
C GLU A 360 -10.35 29.46 -15.40
N PRO A 361 -10.63 30.60 -16.08
CA PRO A 361 -11.65 30.65 -17.13
C PRO A 361 -11.39 29.70 -18.31
N SER A 362 -10.15 29.56 -18.74
CA SER A 362 -9.76 28.67 -19.86
C SER A 362 -9.99 27.20 -19.51
N MET A 363 -9.61 26.79 -18.30
CA MET A 363 -9.78 25.42 -17.81
C MET A 363 -11.25 25.09 -17.59
N VAL A 364 -12.01 26.03 -17.02
CA VAL A 364 -13.46 25.87 -16.81
C VAL A 364 -14.20 25.79 -18.14
N SER A 365 -13.88 26.65 -19.11
CA SER A 365 -14.48 26.61 -20.45
C SER A 365 -14.21 25.27 -21.15
N HIS A 366 -12.98 24.78 -21.08
CA HIS A 366 -12.62 23.46 -21.61
C HIS A 366 -13.39 22.34 -20.91
N ALA A 367 -13.45 22.34 -19.57
CA ALA A 367 -14.17 21.33 -18.81
C ALA A 367 -15.67 21.32 -19.15
N LEU A 368 -16.30 22.49 -19.26
CA LEU A 368 -17.70 22.63 -19.67
C LEU A 368 -17.93 22.11 -21.09
N GLN A 369 -17.05 22.46 -22.02
CA GLN A 369 -17.11 22.02 -23.41
C GLN A 369 -17.00 20.50 -23.53
N VAL A 370 -15.98 19.89 -22.93
CA VAL A 370 -15.79 18.43 -22.90
C VAL A 370 -16.97 17.74 -22.22
N THR A 371 -17.47 18.30 -21.11
CA THR A 371 -18.64 17.76 -20.41
C THR A 371 -19.86 17.74 -21.31
N ARG A 372 -20.16 18.85 -21.98
CA ARG A 372 -21.29 18.96 -22.91
C ARG A 372 -21.21 17.94 -24.03
N LEU A 373 -20.06 17.87 -24.73
CA LEU A 373 -19.85 16.88 -25.79
C LEU A 373 -19.98 15.44 -25.30
N SER A 374 -19.50 15.16 -24.08
CA SER A 374 -19.61 13.83 -23.46
C SER A 374 -21.07 13.46 -23.19
N LEU A 375 -21.87 14.41 -22.71
CA LEU A 375 -23.30 14.21 -22.45
C LEU A 375 -24.10 14.08 -23.76
N ASP A 376 -23.76 14.85 -24.80
CA ASP A 376 -24.35 14.70 -26.13
C ASP A 376 -24.08 13.30 -26.71
N LEU A 377 -22.84 12.79 -26.56
CA LEU A 377 -22.49 11.42 -26.95
C LEU A 377 -23.29 10.40 -26.13
N PHE A 378 -23.41 10.59 -24.81
CA PHE A 378 -24.17 9.70 -23.93
C PHE A 378 -25.63 9.62 -24.38
N ASP A 379 -26.28 10.77 -24.58
CA ASP A 379 -27.70 10.82 -24.92
C ASP A 379 -27.96 10.21 -26.32
N GLN A 380 -27.08 10.48 -27.29
CA GLN A 380 -27.23 9.97 -28.66
C GLN A 380 -26.78 8.51 -28.84
N THR A 381 -26.02 7.94 -27.89
CA THR A 381 -25.61 6.52 -27.92
C THR A 381 -26.38 5.65 -26.92
N ARG A 382 -27.47 6.16 -26.35
CA ARG A 382 -28.25 5.50 -25.30
C ARG A 382 -28.71 4.09 -25.65
N GLU A 383 -29.07 3.83 -26.90
CA GLU A 383 -29.47 2.49 -27.37
C GLU A 383 -28.35 1.43 -27.29
N LEU A 384 -27.08 1.87 -27.27
CA LEU A 384 -25.92 0.97 -27.19
C LEU A 384 -25.59 0.56 -25.76
N HIS A 385 -25.76 1.47 -24.80
CA HIS A 385 -25.32 1.26 -23.42
C HIS A 385 -26.46 1.10 -22.40
N ASN A 386 -27.67 1.55 -22.71
CA ASN A 386 -28.86 1.43 -21.85
C ASN A 386 -28.67 1.99 -20.43
N LEU A 387 -27.85 3.04 -20.28
CA LEU A 387 -27.59 3.70 -18.99
C LEU A 387 -28.59 4.83 -18.73
N GLY A 388 -28.78 5.20 -17.46
CA GLY A 388 -29.81 6.14 -17.01
C GLY A 388 -29.27 7.50 -16.59
N SER A 389 -30.13 8.28 -15.92
CA SER A 389 -29.81 9.62 -15.42
C SER A 389 -28.66 9.59 -14.40
N ARG A 390 -28.57 8.54 -13.59
CA ARG A 390 -27.50 8.39 -12.60
C ARG A 390 -26.13 8.33 -13.23
N GLU A 391 -25.95 7.49 -14.24
CA GLU A 391 -24.67 7.36 -14.94
C GLU A 391 -24.35 8.61 -15.76
N ARG A 392 -25.38 9.24 -16.35
CA ARG A 392 -25.25 10.54 -17.02
C ARG A 392 -24.70 11.61 -16.07
N PHE A 393 -25.18 11.65 -14.83
CA PHE A 393 -24.69 12.57 -13.80
C PHE A 393 -23.25 12.27 -13.35
N LEU A 394 -22.87 10.99 -13.25
CA LEU A 394 -21.48 10.62 -12.96
C LEU A 394 -20.53 11.04 -14.10
N LEU A 395 -20.97 10.93 -15.35
CA LEU A 395 -20.23 11.43 -16.51
C LEU A 395 -20.10 12.94 -16.49
N GLU A 396 -21.16 13.67 -16.12
CA GLU A 396 -21.11 15.11 -15.94
C GLU A 396 -20.06 15.51 -14.90
N CYS A 397 -20.11 14.90 -13.71
CA CYS A 397 -19.13 15.16 -12.65
C CYS A 397 -17.70 14.84 -13.10
N ALA A 398 -17.50 13.74 -13.82
CA ALA A 398 -16.19 13.36 -14.34
C ALA A 398 -15.69 14.36 -15.39
N GLY A 399 -16.55 14.82 -16.29
CA GLY A 399 -16.23 15.85 -17.27
C GLY A 399 -15.78 17.15 -16.63
N MET A 400 -16.46 17.60 -15.57
CA MET A 400 -16.08 18.81 -14.85
C MET A 400 -14.74 18.69 -14.10
N LEU A 401 -14.36 17.46 -13.69
CA LEU A 401 -13.20 17.22 -12.84
C LEU A 401 -11.99 16.60 -13.57
N HIS A 402 -12.10 16.30 -14.87
CA HIS A 402 -11.10 15.46 -15.55
C HIS A 402 -9.69 16.07 -15.57
N ASP A 403 -9.61 17.40 -15.62
CA ASP A 403 -8.36 18.13 -15.84
C ASP A 403 -7.94 19.04 -14.68
N ILE A 404 -8.53 18.87 -13.49
CA ILE A 404 -8.16 19.63 -12.27
C ILE A 404 -6.69 19.41 -11.84
N GLY A 405 -6.06 18.32 -12.31
CA GLY A 405 -4.65 18.01 -12.07
C GLY A 405 -3.65 18.84 -12.88
N TRP A 406 -4.09 19.63 -13.87
CA TRP A 406 -3.19 20.44 -14.71
C TRP A 406 -2.39 21.49 -13.96
N LYS A 407 -2.89 21.94 -12.79
CA LYS A 407 -2.15 22.83 -11.89
C LYS A 407 -0.82 22.25 -11.40
N PHE A 408 -0.62 20.93 -11.51
CA PHE A 408 0.64 20.24 -11.20
C PHE A 408 1.46 19.89 -12.46
N GLY A 409 1.06 20.39 -13.62
CA GLY A 409 1.74 20.24 -14.90
C GLY A 409 1.15 19.18 -15.83
N ARG A 410 1.56 19.27 -17.11
CA ARG A 410 1.01 18.46 -18.23
C ARG A 410 1.24 16.96 -18.12
N ARG A 411 2.32 16.53 -17.48
CA ARG A 411 2.70 15.11 -17.42
C ARG A 411 1.99 14.48 -16.23
N GLY A 412 1.14 13.48 -16.46
CA GLY A 412 0.48 12.76 -15.37
C GLY A 412 -0.68 13.51 -14.70
N HIS A 413 -1.19 14.59 -15.29
CA HIS A 413 -2.36 15.32 -14.74
C HIS A 413 -3.54 14.39 -14.48
N GLN A 414 -3.79 13.38 -15.30
CA GLN A 414 -4.93 12.46 -15.12
C GLN A 414 -4.80 11.62 -13.84
N VAL A 415 -3.57 11.31 -13.42
CA VAL A 415 -3.31 10.65 -12.14
C VAL A 415 -3.51 11.63 -11.00
N MET A 416 -3.06 12.88 -11.16
CA MET A 416 -3.25 13.93 -10.15
C MET A 416 -4.73 14.29 -9.99
N SER A 417 -5.50 14.42 -11.06
CA SER A 417 -6.95 14.67 -11.03
C SER A 417 -7.66 13.56 -10.25
N ARG A 418 -7.36 12.29 -10.54
CA ARG A 418 -7.89 11.15 -9.77
C ARG A 418 -7.53 11.24 -8.29
N GLU A 419 -6.27 11.51 -7.97
CA GLU A 419 -5.82 11.60 -6.57
C GLU A 419 -6.46 12.78 -5.83
N MET A 420 -6.67 13.91 -6.51
CA MET A 420 -7.42 15.04 -5.96
C MET A 420 -8.86 14.65 -5.68
N ILE A 421 -9.55 13.99 -6.63
CA ILE A 421 -10.93 13.51 -6.44
C ILE A 421 -11.01 12.55 -5.25
N LEU A 422 -10.02 11.67 -5.06
CA LEU A 422 -10.02 10.74 -3.93
C LEU A 422 -9.79 11.42 -2.58
N ARG A 423 -8.96 12.46 -2.54
CA ARG A 423 -8.50 13.12 -1.30
C ARG A 423 -9.35 14.32 -0.90
N ASP A 424 -10.06 14.93 -1.83
CA ASP A 424 -10.81 16.16 -1.59
C ASP A 424 -11.99 15.91 -0.63
N GLU A 425 -11.87 16.46 0.57
CA GLU A 425 -12.85 16.35 1.63
C GLU A 425 -14.09 17.23 1.41
N HIS A 426 -14.04 18.15 0.45
CA HIS A 426 -15.16 19.03 0.11
C HIS A 426 -16.08 18.43 -0.96
N LEU A 427 -15.57 17.50 -1.77
CA LEU A 427 -16.40 16.76 -2.72
C LEU A 427 -17.45 15.92 -1.98
N SER A 428 -18.72 16.15 -2.30
CA SER A 428 -19.85 15.43 -1.70
C SER A 428 -20.13 14.11 -2.42
N PHE A 429 -19.10 13.29 -2.60
CA PHE A 429 -19.20 11.96 -3.18
C PHE A 429 -19.06 10.88 -2.11
N ASP A 430 -19.95 9.90 -2.16
CA ASP A 430 -19.70 8.63 -1.48
C ASP A 430 -18.47 7.91 -2.07
N LEU A 431 -18.05 6.80 -1.46
CA LEU A 431 -16.88 6.06 -1.93
C LEU A 431 -17.06 5.45 -3.33
N ARG A 432 -18.28 5.00 -3.67
CA ARG A 432 -18.55 4.35 -4.96
C ARG A 432 -18.48 5.37 -6.07
N ASP A 433 -19.18 6.49 -5.93
CA ASP A 433 -19.14 7.62 -6.86
C ASP A 433 -17.72 8.14 -7.05
N ARG A 434 -17.01 8.37 -5.95
CA ARG A 434 -15.63 8.85 -5.99
C ARG A 434 -14.69 7.87 -6.69
N SER A 435 -14.92 6.57 -6.51
CA SER A 435 -14.16 5.53 -7.21
C SER A 435 -14.47 5.51 -8.71
N VAL A 436 -15.75 5.56 -9.10
CA VAL A 436 -16.19 5.58 -10.50
C VAL A 436 -15.65 6.82 -11.21
N ILE A 437 -15.90 8.01 -10.65
CA ILE A 437 -15.45 9.28 -11.21
C ILE A 437 -13.92 9.34 -11.27
N GLY A 438 -13.22 8.93 -10.20
CA GLY A 438 -11.76 8.90 -10.18
C GLY A 438 -11.16 8.00 -11.25
N VAL A 439 -11.76 6.83 -11.51
CA VAL A 439 -11.31 5.92 -12.58
C VAL A 439 -11.60 6.50 -13.96
N ILE A 440 -12.81 7.03 -14.20
CA ILE A 440 -13.18 7.69 -15.46
C ILE A 440 -12.16 8.78 -15.79
N VAL A 441 -11.88 9.65 -14.83
CA VAL A 441 -10.92 10.74 -14.96
C VAL A 441 -9.49 10.22 -15.18
N SER A 442 -9.06 9.14 -14.56
CA SER A 442 -7.72 8.61 -14.86
C SER A 442 -7.59 8.00 -16.26
N ALA A 443 -8.71 7.56 -16.85
CA ALA A 443 -8.76 6.79 -18.09
C ALA A 443 -8.85 7.66 -19.37
N HIS A 444 -9.05 8.97 -19.25
CA HIS A 444 -9.30 9.85 -20.40
C HIS A 444 -8.05 10.02 -21.33
N ARG A 445 -6.84 9.60 -20.92
CA ARG A 445 -5.60 9.82 -21.69
C ARG A 445 -4.70 8.60 -21.83
N LYS A 446 -4.18 8.35 -23.04
CA LYS A 446 -3.32 7.19 -23.46
C LYS A 446 -4.01 5.82 -23.37
N ARG A 447 -3.43 4.78 -23.97
CA ARG A 447 -3.94 3.39 -23.96
C ARG A 447 -3.87 2.84 -22.52
N LEU A 448 -4.79 3.28 -21.67
CA LEU A 448 -4.70 3.09 -20.23
C LEU A 448 -5.29 1.73 -19.89
N LYS A 449 -4.54 0.93 -19.14
CA LYS A 449 -5.04 -0.31 -18.56
C LYS A 449 -5.95 0.05 -17.38
N ILE A 450 -7.19 0.46 -17.65
CA ILE A 450 -8.23 0.69 -16.63
C ILE A 450 -8.28 -0.52 -15.67
N GLN A 451 -8.08 -1.72 -16.23
CA GLN A 451 -7.95 -3.00 -15.52
C GLN A 451 -6.86 -3.05 -14.44
N SER A 452 -5.88 -2.15 -14.46
CA SER A 452 -4.79 -2.07 -13.47
C SER A 452 -5.05 -1.05 -12.36
N ASP A 453 -6.08 -0.20 -12.49
CA ASP A 453 -6.47 0.68 -11.39
C ASP A 453 -7.10 -0.15 -10.28
N ILE A 454 -6.60 -0.02 -9.05
CA ILE A 454 -7.09 -0.83 -7.94
C ILE A 454 -8.58 -0.57 -7.63
N LEU A 455 -9.04 0.66 -7.82
CA LEU A 455 -10.44 1.02 -7.61
C LEU A 455 -11.32 0.32 -8.64
N TYR A 456 -10.80 0.11 -9.85
CA TYR A 456 -11.49 -0.65 -10.88
C TYR A 456 -11.35 -2.16 -10.66
N SER A 457 -10.14 -2.68 -10.56
CA SER A 457 -9.85 -4.13 -10.59
C SER A 457 -10.41 -4.85 -9.37
N LEU A 458 -10.15 -4.30 -8.19
CA LEU A 458 -10.36 -4.94 -6.91
C LEU A 458 -11.71 -4.56 -6.29
N LEU A 459 -12.20 -3.37 -6.64
CA LEU A 459 -13.11 -2.62 -5.81
C LEU A 459 -14.48 -2.39 -6.48
N MET A 460 -14.56 -2.42 -7.82
CA MET A 460 -15.83 -2.35 -8.56
C MET A 460 -16.40 -3.73 -8.89
N SER A 461 -17.72 -3.86 -8.78
CA SER A 461 -18.50 -4.99 -9.32
C SER A 461 -18.41 -5.06 -10.85
N ALA A 462 -18.82 -6.18 -11.44
CA ALA A 462 -18.85 -6.33 -12.89
C ALA A 462 -19.71 -5.25 -13.57
N THR A 463 -20.86 -4.91 -12.97
CA THR A 463 -21.74 -3.84 -13.46
C THR A 463 -21.06 -2.47 -13.38
N GLU A 464 -20.48 -2.12 -12.23
CA GLU A 464 -19.76 -0.85 -12.05
C GLU A 464 -18.56 -0.74 -13.00
N LYS A 465 -17.85 -1.84 -13.26
CA LYS A 465 -16.76 -1.90 -14.26
C LYS A 465 -17.27 -1.54 -15.66
N ASN A 466 -18.37 -2.14 -16.10
CA ASN A 466 -18.96 -1.87 -17.42
C ASN A 466 -19.45 -0.42 -17.55
N VAL A 467 -20.15 0.09 -16.52
CA VAL A 467 -20.57 1.51 -16.45
C VAL A 467 -19.35 2.42 -16.57
N THR A 468 -18.36 2.24 -15.68
CA THR A 468 -17.14 3.07 -15.62
C THR A 468 -16.39 3.06 -16.95
N LYS A 469 -16.24 1.89 -17.58
CA LYS A 469 -15.56 1.75 -18.87
C LYS A 469 -16.32 2.48 -19.98
N THR A 470 -17.64 2.42 -19.99
CA THR A 470 -18.50 3.12 -20.95
C THR A 470 -18.38 4.63 -20.80
N LEU A 471 -18.53 5.15 -19.58
CA LEU A 471 -18.43 6.58 -19.31
C LEU A 471 -17.03 7.12 -19.61
N ALA A 472 -15.98 6.36 -19.28
CA ALA A 472 -14.60 6.68 -19.65
C ALA A 472 -14.40 6.74 -21.16
N ALA A 473 -15.05 5.87 -21.93
CA ALA A 473 -14.99 5.86 -23.38
C ALA A 473 -15.57 7.15 -23.97
N LEU A 474 -16.76 7.54 -23.51
CA LEU A 474 -17.45 8.75 -23.94
C LEU A 474 -16.64 10.01 -23.60
N LEU A 475 -16.20 10.16 -22.34
CA LEU A 475 -15.41 11.30 -21.91
C LEU A 475 -14.10 11.43 -22.70
N ARG A 476 -13.39 10.31 -22.86
CA ARG A 476 -12.12 10.25 -23.60
C ARG A 476 -12.27 10.70 -25.05
N PHE A 477 -13.36 10.31 -25.70
CA PHE A 477 -13.61 10.68 -27.09
C PHE A 477 -13.98 12.17 -27.21
N ALA A 478 -14.83 12.68 -26.32
CA ALA A 478 -15.16 14.10 -26.23
C ALA A 478 -13.94 14.99 -25.93
N ASP A 479 -13.06 14.59 -25.00
CA ASP A 479 -11.77 15.24 -24.72
C ASP A 479 -10.81 15.18 -25.93
N GLY A 480 -11.05 14.28 -26.90
CA GLY A 480 -10.35 14.30 -28.19
C GLY A 480 -10.79 15.42 -29.12
N MET A 481 -12.00 15.96 -28.93
CA MET A 481 -12.64 16.96 -29.80
C MET A 481 -12.34 18.40 -29.38
N ASP A 482 -11.71 18.63 -28.23
CA ASP A 482 -11.29 19.96 -27.78
C ASP A 482 -9.81 20.03 -27.35
N PRO A 483 -8.85 19.58 -28.19
CA PRO A 483 -7.43 19.55 -27.83
C PRO A 483 -6.78 20.93 -27.74
N ARG A 484 -7.44 21.98 -28.27
CA ARG A 484 -7.00 23.38 -28.26
C ARG A 484 -7.59 24.20 -27.11
N HIS A 485 -8.61 23.68 -26.42
CA HIS A 485 -9.37 24.37 -25.37
C HIS A 485 -10.05 25.65 -25.88
N ASP A 486 -10.34 25.72 -27.19
CA ASP A 486 -10.98 26.85 -27.85
C ASP A 486 -12.45 26.56 -28.22
N GLY A 487 -12.93 25.33 -27.98
CA GLY A 487 -14.31 24.96 -28.23
C GLY A 487 -14.69 24.94 -29.71
N ALA A 488 -13.74 24.70 -30.62
CA ALA A 488 -13.97 24.73 -32.07
C ALA A 488 -15.13 23.80 -32.51
N VAL A 489 -15.34 22.65 -31.85
CA VAL A 489 -16.47 21.74 -32.13
C VAL A 489 -17.73 22.22 -31.39
N GLU A 490 -18.67 22.80 -32.12
CA GLU A 490 -19.90 23.38 -31.56
C GLU A 490 -20.94 22.32 -31.20
N SER A 491 -21.10 21.27 -32.00
CA SER A 491 -22.08 20.22 -31.72
C SER A 491 -21.73 18.95 -32.46
N ILE A 492 -22.34 17.85 -32.03
CA ILE A 492 -22.14 16.53 -32.61
C ILE A 492 -23.47 15.88 -32.96
N VAL A 493 -23.47 15.10 -34.05
CA VAL A 493 -24.59 14.24 -34.43
C VAL A 493 -24.06 12.84 -34.66
N CYS A 494 -24.61 11.87 -33.94
CA CYS A 494 -24.26 10.46 -34.03
C CYS A 494 -25.31 9.70 -34.82
N ALA A 495 -24.88 8.93 -35.82
CA ALA A 495 -25.70 7.95 -36.50
C ALA A 495 -25.15 6.54 -36.22
N ILE A 496 -26.01 5.68 -35.70
CA ILE A 496 -25.64 4.34 -35.26
C ILE A 496 -25.95 3.35 -36.39
N GLY A 497 -24.90 2.75 -36.96
CA GLY A 497 -24.98 1.70 -37.96
C GLY A 497 -24.68 0.32 -37.39
N GLN A 498 -24.83 -0.75 -38.18
CA GLN A 498 -24.60 -2.13 -37.71
C GLN A 498 -23.16 -2.43 -37.28
N GLY A 499 -22.16 -1.77 -37.88
CA GLY A 499 -20.72 -1.98 -37.59
C GLY A 499 -19.96 -0.71 -37.23
N GLU A 500 -20.62 0.45 -37.24
CA GLU A 500 -19.96 1.74 -37.02
C GLU A 500 -20.86 2.75 -36.31
N ILE A 501 -20.23 3.73 -35.66
CA ILE A 501 -20.84 4.94 -35.14
C ILE A 501 -20.28 6.08 -35.98
N ARG A 502 -21.13 6.70 -36.80
CA ARG A 502 -20.75 7.87 -37.60
C ARG A 502 -21.00 9.12 -36.76
N VAL A 503 -20.00 9.98 -36.66
CA VAL A 503 -20.01 11.19 -35.85
C VAL A 503 -19.76 12.38 -36.75
N GLU A 504 -20.79 13.18 -36.97
CA GLU A 504 -20.70 14.44 -37.68
C GLU A 504 -20.39 15.55 -36.69
N LEU A 505 -19.34 16.34 -36.98
CA LEU A 505 -18.90 17.45 -36.14
C LEU A 505 -19.27 18.77 -36.81
N LYS A 506 -20.13 19.56 -36.15
CA LYS A 506 -20.33 20.95 -36.51
C LYS A 506 -19.27 21.78 -35.80
N ALA A 507 -18.54 22.62 -36.52
CA ALA A 507 -17.43 23.38 -35.96
C ALA A 507 -17.31 24.79 -36.54
N THR A 508 -16.72 25.69 -35.76
CA THR A 508 -16.23 26.98 -36.25
C THR A 508 -14.89 26.76 -36.95
N GLY A 509 -14.88 26.87 -38.28
CA GLY A 509 -13.66 26.76 -39.08
C GLY A 509 -13.19 25.31 -39.32
N ASP A 510 -11.94 25.18 -39.78
CA ASP A 510 -11.35 23.86 -40.05
C ASP A 510 -10.84 23.19 -38.76
N ILE A 511 -11.06 21.87 -38.66
CA ILE A 511 -10.83 21.08 -37.44
C ILE A 511 -10.03 19.78 -37.66
N PRO A 512 -8.92 19.78 -38.44
CA PRO A 512 -8.18 18.56 -38.73
C PRO A 512 -7.50 17.99 -37.48
N LEU A 513 -7.11 18.86 -36.54
CA LEU A 513 -6.50 18.46 -35.28
C LEU A 513 -7.50 17.75 -34.36
N GLU A 514 -8.70 18.29 -34.21
CA GLU A 514 -9.80 17.72 -33.40
C GLU A 514 -10.20 16.36 -33.96
N ARG A 515 -10.40 16.27 -35.29
CA ARG A 515 -10.73 15.01 -35.97
C ARG A 515 -9.65 13.95 -35.71
N ALA A 516 -8.38 14.30 -35.92
CA ALA A 516 -7.26 13.37 -35.70
C ALA A 516 -7.13 12.95 -34.23
N ARG A 517 -7.32 13.88 -33.28
CA ARG A 517 -7.22 13.62 -31.83
C ARG A 517 -8.39 12.77 -31.31
N ALA A 518 -9.61 13.07 -31.74
CA ALA A 518 -10.80 12.29 -31.42
C ALA A 518 -10.68 10.86 -31.97
N LEU A 519 -10.30 10.67 -33.24
CA LEU A 519 -10.05 9.34 -33.81
C LEU A 519 -8.95 8.58 -33.07
N ALA A 520 -7.86 9.25 -32.68
CA ALA A 520 -6.80 8.61 -31.91
C ALA A 520 -7.24 8.17 -30.50
N LYS A 521 -8.35 8.75 -29.99
CA LYS A 521 -8.94 8.47 -28.67
C LYS A 521 -10.22 7.60 -28.75
N SER A 522 -10.64 7.15 -29.94
CA SER A 522 -11.86 6.36 -30.13
C SER A 522 -11.70 4.86 -29.87
N ASP A 523 -10.51 4.42 -29.43
CA ASP A 523 -10.16 3.02 -29.18
C ASP A 523 -11.09 2.37 -28.15
N LEU A 524 -11.32 3.06 -27.03
CA LEU A 524 -12.16 2.54 -25.95
C LEU A 524 -13.65 2.53 -26.33
N ILE A 525 -14.14 3.54 -27.07
CA ILE A 525 -15.52 3.52 -27.60
C ILE A 525 -15.71 2.32 -28.52
N SER A 526 -14.74 2.08 -29.40
CA SER A 526 -14.82 0.99 -30.36
C SER A 526 -14.82 -0.38 -29.68
N GLU A 527 -14.06 -0.52 -28.60
CA GLU A 527 -14.02 -1.72 -27.76
C GLU A 527 -15.33 -1.91 -26.98
N VAL A 528 -15.85 -0.87 -26.34
CA VAL A 528 -17.06 -0.96 -25.49
C VAL A 528 -18.31 -1.24 -26.30
N PHE A 529 -18.47 -0.58 -27.45
CA PHE A 529 -19.66 -0.74 -28.28
C PHE A 529 -19.51 -1.77 -29.40
N ALA A 530 -18.32 -2.39 -29.54
CA ALA A 530 -18.01 -3.31 -30.64
C ALA A 530 -18.34 -2.73 -32.03
N ARG A 531 -18.09 -1.42 -32.21
CA ARG A 531 -18.43 -0.64 -33.42
C ARG A 531 -17.26 0.27 -33.77
N LYS A 532 -16.89 0.40 -35.04
CA LYS A 532 -15.85 1.35 -35.46
C LYS A 532 -16.38 2.79 -35.37
N VAL A 533 -15.58 3.72 -34.86
CA VAL A 533 -15.94 5.15 -34.92
C VAL A 533 -15.45 5.75 -36.24
N VAL A 534 -16.32 6.49 -36.93
CA VAL A 534 -16.02 7.23 -38.15
C VAL A 534 -16.42 8.69 -37.93
N ILE A 535 -15.48 9.62 -38.13
CA ILE A 535 -15.78 11.06 -38.07
C ILE A 535 -15.94 11.58 -39.49
N LEU A 536 -17.09 12.18 -39.78
CA LEU A 536 -17.47 12.70 -41.10
C LEU A 536 -16.95 14.12 -41.31
#